data_AF-A0A9E3RMY3-F1
#
_entry.id   AF-A0A9E3RMY3-F1
#
_cell.length_a   1.000
_cell.length_b   1.000
_cell.length_c   1.000
_cell.angle_alpha   90.00
_cell.angle_beta   90.00
_cell.angle_gamma   90.00
#
_symmetry.space_group_name_H-M   'P 1'
#
loop_
_entity.id
_entity.type
_entity.pdbx_description
1 polymer ?
#
loop_
_entity_poly.entity_id
_entity_poly.type
_entity_poly.pdbx_seq_one_letter_code
_entity_poly.pdbx_strand_id
1 'polypeptide(L)'
;MNAMLSLALILTVLLDFVALGSSRLRVLIRTVGIQGALLGLMPLLQEATPGLRVLGLCLLTATVKGVVIPKLLFKAIRDAHIRREVEPLLGFIPSLMLGAAGTGLAMIFADSLPLVNGQQGTLVVSVSFATVLSGFILLTTRHKAITQVVGYLVLENGVFIFGLLLIDAMPLLVELAVLLDVLVGVFVMGIIINHIRLTFSSLDTAHLTTLKE
;
A
#
# COMPACT_ATOMS: atom_id res chain seq x y z
N MET A 1 -10.56 19.10 15.55
CA MET A 1 -9.98 18.53 14.32
C MET A 1 -8.51 18.89 14.26
N ASN A 2 -7.59 17.92 14.34
CA ASN A 2 -6.17 18.20 14.14
C ASN A 2 -5.94 18.47 12.65
N ALA A 3 -5.65 19.72 12.29
CA ALA A 3 -5.45 20.15 10.91
C ALA A 3 -4.37 19.32 10.19
N MET A 4 -3.35 18.85 10.92
CA MET A 4 -2.29 18.01 10.36
C MET A 4 -2.80 16.62 9.96
N LEU A 5 -3.69 16.02 10.76
CA LEU A 5 -4.30 14.74 10.43
C LEU A 5 -5.22 14.85 9.20
N SER A 6 -6.06 15.89 9.16
CA SER A 6 -6.92 16.15 8.00
C SER A 6 -6.12 16.36 6.72
N LEU A 7 -5.02 17.12 6.80
CA LEU A 7 -4.10 17.31 5.68
C LEU A 7 -3.48 15.98 5.23
N ALA A 8 -3.02 15.15 6.17
CA ALA A 8 -2.45 13.85 5.86
C ALA A 8 -3.47 12.92 5.17
N LEU A 9 -4.72 12.90 5.63
CA LEU A 9 -5.80 12.12 5.01
C LEU A 9 -6.12 12.61 3.58
N ILE A 10 -6.17 13.93 3.36
CA ILE A 10 -6.37 14.50 2.02
C ILE A 10 -5.21 14.14 1.09
N LEU A 11 -3.97 14.22 1.58
CA LEU A 11 -2.79 13.80 0.83
C LEU A 11 -2.84 12.31 0.47
N THR A 12 -3.34 11.44 1.36
CA THR A 12 -3.55 10.02 1.05
C THR A 12 -4.47 9.84 -0.16
N VAL A 13 -5.62 10.52 -0.19
CA VAL A 13 -6.55 10.43 -1.33
C VAL A 13 -5.91 10.96 -2.61
N LEU A 14 -5.18 12.07 -2.55
CA LEU A 14 -4.45 12.59 -3.72
C LEU A 14 -3.43 11.58 -4.24
N LEU A 15 -2.72 10.88 -3.36
CA LEU A 15 -1.80 9.81 -3.72
C LEU A 15 -2.54 8.61 -4.35
N ASP A 16 -3.75 8.27 -3.89
CA ASP A 16 -4.58 7.24 -4.51
C ASP A 16 -4.93 7.59 -5.96
N PHE A 17 -5.34 8.83 -6.23
CA PHE A 17 -5.59 9.30 -7.60
C PHE A 17 -4.33 9.28 -8.47
N VAL A 18 -3.17 9.66 -7.92
CA VAL A 18 -1.89 9.54 -8.63
C VAL A 18 -1.59 8.08 -8.95
N ALA A 19 -1.87 7.15 -8.04
CA ALA A 19 -1.68 5.72 -8.27
C ALA A 19 -2.62 5.18 -9.36
N LEU A 20 -3.91 5.50 -9.30
CA LEU A 20 -4.90 5.13 -10.31
C LEU A 20 -4.57 5.69 -11.70
N GLY A 21 -4.12 6.94 -11.75
CA GLY A 21 -3.77 7.65 -12.99
C GLY A 21 -2.40 7.29 -13.58
N SER A 22 -1.58 6.47 -12.92
CA SER A 22 -0.24 6.13 -13.40
C SER A 22 -0.15 4.72 -13.99
N SER A 23 0.58 4.56 -15.09
CA SER A 23 1.01 3.25 -15.65
C SER A 23 2.46 2.91 -15.32
N ARG A 24 3.19 3.87 -14.72
CA ARG A 24 4.62 3.76 -14.48
C ARG A 24 4.83 3.09 -13.13
N LEU A 25 5.37 1.87 -13.15
CA LEU A 25 5.70 1.10 -11.95
C LEU A 25 6.53 1.91 -10.92
N ARG A 26 7.46 2.73 -11.40
CA ARG A 26 8.28 3.59 -10.53
C ARG A 26 7.48 4.64 -9.79
N VAL A 27 6.48 5.23 -10.44
CA VAL A 27 5.60 6.23 -9.81
C VAL A 27 4.75 5.53 -8.77
N LEU A 28 4.10 4.43 -9.15
CA LEU A 28 3.30 3.58 -8.26
C LEU A 28 4.03 3.20 -6.96
N ILE A 29 5.26 2.69 -7.05
CA ILE A 29 6.06 2.31 -5.86
C ILE A 29 6.43 3.52 -5.01
N ARG A 30 6.80 4.65 -5.63
CA ARG A 30 7.11 5.88 -4.89
C ARG A 30 5.87 6.44 -4.18
N THR A 31 4.73 6.45 -4.87
CA THR A 31 3.45 6.90 -4.33
C THR A 31 3.06 6.08 -3.11
N VAL A 32 3.11 4.74 -3.20
CA VAL A 32 2.84 3.87 -2.04
C VAL A 32 3.86 4.02 -0.92
N GLY A 33 5.15 4.22 -1.24
CA GLY A 33 6.16 4.50 -0.21
C GLY A 33 5.89 5.81 0.53
N ILE A 34 5.59 6.89 -0.18
CA ILE A 34 5.23 8.18 0.43
C ILE A 34 3.95 8.04 1.26
N GLN A 35 2.94 7.37 0.73
CA GLN A 35 1.69 7.11 1.43
C GLN A 35 1.94 6.29 2.70
N GLY A 36 2.72 5.22 2.61
CA GLY A 36 3.07 4.37 3.75
C GLY A 36 3.85 5.10 4.85
N ALA A 37 4.81 5.96 4.48
CA ALA A 37 5.52 6.81 5.43
C ALA A 37 4.58 7.81 6.12
N LEU A 38 3.69 8.45 5.34
CA LEU A 38 2.69 9.39 5.85
C LEU A 38 1.76 8.71 6.87
N LEU A 39 1.25 7.51 6.54
CA LEU A 39 0.37 6.74 7.41
C LEU A 39 1.07 6.26 8.68
N GLY A 40 2.32 5.79 8.58
CA GLY A 40 3.10 5.38 9.74
C GLY A 40 3.32 6.49 10.77
N LEU A 41 3.22 7.77 10.36
CA LEU A 41 3.34 8.92 11.24
C LEU A 41 1.99 9.45 11.78
N MET A 42 0.85 8.99 11.24
CA MET A 42 -0.47 9.48 11.65
C MET A 42 -0.80 9.27 13.14
N PRO A 43 -0.44 8.15 13.81
CA PRO A 43 -0.74 8.00 15.23
C PRO A 43 -0.07 9.07 16.10
N LEU A 44 1.13 9.56 15.72
CA LEU A 44 1.80 10.68 16.40
C LEU A 44 1.05 12.00 16.27
N LEU A 45 0.22 12.15 15.23
CA LEU A 45 -0.63 13.32 15.05
C LEU A 45 -1.92 13.22 15.87
N GLN A 46 -2.31 12.03 16.34
CA GLN A 46 -3.55 11.83 17.08
C GLN A 46 -3.35 12.02 18.59
N GLU A 47 -2.20 11.61 19.12
CA GLU A 47 -1.86 11.73 20.55
C GLU A 47 -0.99 12.96 20.85
N ALA A 48 -1.36 13.75 21.86
CA ALA A 48 -0.57 14.92 22.30
C ALA A 48 0.72 14.54 23.03
N THR A 49 0.75 13.37 23.68
CA THR A 49 1.89 12.86 24.45
C THR A 49 2.10 11.37 24.14
N PRO A 50 2.72 11.04 22.99
CA PRO A 50 2.87 9.66 22.58
C PRO A 50 3.83 8.91 23.52
N GLY A 51 3.40 7.73 23.98
CA GLY A 51 4.26 6.82 24.74
C GLY A 51 5.41 6.27 23.90
N LEU A 52 6.49 5.81 24.55
CA LEU A 52 7.67 5.23 23.87
C LEU A 52 7.30 4.06 22.93
N ARG A 53 6.27 3.28 23.29
CA ARG A 53 5.74 2.18 22.47
C ARG A 53 5.13 2.67 21.16
N VAL A 54 4.30 3.71 21.22
CA VAL A 54 3.64 4.32 20.03
C VAL A 54 4.70 4.90 19.10
N LEU A 55 5.70 5.59 19.66
CA LEU A 55 6.82 6.13 18.88
C LEU A 55 7.60 5.02 18.15
N GLY A 56 7.90 3.92 18.87
CA GLY A 56 8.57 2.75 18.28
C GLY A 56 7.77 2.13 17.14
N LEU A 57 6.46 1.94 17.32
CA LEU A 57 5.57 1.40 16.30
C LEU A 57 5.48 2.32 15.08
N CYS A 58 5.33 3.62 15.29
CA CYS A 58 5.27 4.61 14.21
C CYS A 58 6.55 4.64 13.38
N LEU A 59 7.72 4.65 14.04
CA LEU A 59 9.02 4.60 13.38
C LEU A 59 9.19 3.29 12.60
N LEU A 60 8.78 2.17 13.19
CA LEU A 60 8.84 0.87 12.53
C LEU A 60 7.95 0.84 11.28
N THR A 61 6.68 1.18 11.40
CA THR A 61 5.72 1.17 10.29
C THR A 61 6.13 2.15 9.20
N ALA A 62 6.51 3.38 9.54
CA ALA A 62 6.97 4.37 8.57
C ALA A 62 8.25 3.91 7.84
N THR A 63 9.17 3.25 8.54
CA THR A 63 10.39 2.72 7.93
C THR A 63 10.10 1.53 7.04
N VAL A 64 9.27 0.58 7.50
CA VAL A 64 8.90 -0.62 6.75
C VAL A 64 8.15 -0.23 5.47
N LYS A 65 7.05 0.52 5.60
CA LYS A 65 6.22 0.93 4.47
C LYS A 65 6.87 1.99 3.59
N GLY A 66 7.59 2.94 4.19
CA GLY A 66 8.19 4.06 3.47
C GLY A 66 9.52 3.76 2.79
N VAL A 67 10.28 2.77 3.30
CA VAL A 67 11.64 2.51 2.83
C VAL A 67 11.86 1.05 2.46
N VAL A 68 11.55 0.11 3.36
CA VAL A 68 11.86 -1.32 3.15
C VAL A 68 11.05 -1.89 2.00
N ILE A 69 9.73 -1.79 2.05
CA ILE A 69 8.82 -2.32 1.02
C ILE A 69 9.13 -1.70 -0.36
N PRO A 70 9.25 -0.37 -0.51
CA PRO A 70 9.62 0.24 -1.79
C PRO A 70 10.97 -0.24 -2.33
N LYS A 71 11.99 -0.41 -1.47
CA LYS A 71 13.29 -0.96 -1.88
C LYS A 71 13.17 -2.40 -2.37
N LEU A 72 12.39 -3.24 -1.67
CA LEU A 72 12.14 -4.62 -2.08
C LEU A 72 11.42 -4.67 -3.44
N LEU A 73 10.41 -3.82 -3.65
CA LEU A 73 9.70 -3.73 -4.93
C LEU A 73 10.61 -3.24 -6.07
N PHE A 74 11.46 -2.24 -5.81
CA PHE A 74 12.44 -1.80 -6.82
C PHE A 74 13.47 -2.86 -7.16
N LYS A 75 13.94 -3.60 -6.15
CA LYS A 75 14.81 -4.75 -6.35
C LYS A 75 14.11 -5.81 -7.20
N ALA A 76 12.86 -6.13 -6.89
CA ALA A 76 12.06 -7.08 -7.66
C ALA A 76 11.88 -6.66 -9.13
N ILE A 77 11.62 -5.38 -9.41
CA ILE A 77 11.53 -4.88 -10.81
C ILE A 77 12.86 -5.06 -11.55
N ARG A 78 13.98 -4.69 -10.90
CA ARG A 78 15.30 -4.74 -11.51
C ARG A 78 15.71 -6.18 -11.79
N ASP A 79 15.58 -7.04 -10.78
CA ASP A 79 16.03 -8.42 -10.83
C ASP A 79 15.10 -9.25 -11.75
N ALA A 80 13.82 -8.88 -11.86
CA ALA A 80 12.84 -9.56 -12.71
C ALA A 80 12.76 -9.08 -14.18
N HIS A 81 13.60 -8.13 -14.60
CA HIS A 81 13.58 -7.51 -15.94
C HIS A 81 12.16 -7.11 -16.44
N ILE A 82 11.27 -6.76 -15.52
CA ILE A 82 9.87 -6.49 -15.85
C ILE A 82 9.80 -5.21 -16.69
N ARG A 83 9.12 -5.28 -17.85
CA ARG A 83 8.83 -4.10 -18.68
C ARG A 83 8.21 -2.99 -17.82
N ARG A 84 8.75 -1.78 -17.91
CA ARG A 84 8.50 -0.68 -16.96
C ARG A 84 7.10 -0.07 -17.04
N GLU A 85 6.39 -0.32 -18.14
CA GLU A 85 5.04 0.15 -18.39
C GLU A 85 4.07 -1.03 -18.34
N VAL A 86 2.90 -0.78 -17.74
CA VAL A 86 1.79 -1.73 -17.67
C VAL A 86 0.56 -0.97 -18.12
N GLU A 87 0.00 -1.36 -19.26
CA GLU A 87 -1.35 -0.93 -19.63
C GLU A 87 -2.33 -1.63 -18.69
N PRO A 88 -3.12 -0.87 -17.90
CA PRO A 88 -4.20 -1.44 -17.10
C PRO A 88 -5.33 -1.98 -17.99
N LEU A 89 -6.06 -2.98 -17.48
CA LEU A 89 -7.28 -3.52 -18.11
C LEU A 89 -8.32 -2.44 -18.38
N LEU A 90 -8.46 -1.52 -17.42
CA LEU A 90 -9.24 -0.30 -17.54
C LEU A 90 -8.29 0.86 -17.80
N GLY A 91 -8.55 1.66 -18.83
CA GLY A 91 -7.77 2.86 -19.10
C GLY A 91 -7.71 3.83 -17.90
N PHE A 92 -6.85 4.84 -18.00
CA PHE A 92 -6.66 5.82 -16.93
C PHE A 92 -7.94 6.57 -16.57
N ILE A 93 -8.70 7.00 -17.57
CA ILE A 93 -9.94 7.78 -17.37
C ILE A 93 -10.98 6.94 -16.61
N PRO A 94 -11.36 5.72 -17.04
CA PRO A 94 -12.26 4.87 -16.26
C PRO A 94 -11.78 4.60 -14.84
N SER A 95 -10.48 4.35 -14.63
CA SER A 95 -9.92 4.09 -13.30
C SER A 95 -10.06 5.30 -12.37
N LEU A 96 -9.79 6.51 -12.89
CA LEU A 96 -9.96 7.77 -12.16
C LEU A 96 -11.45 8.04 -11.87
N MET A 97 -12.34 7.79 -12.83
CA MET A 97 -13.78 7.95 -12.60
C MET A 97 -14.31 6.99 -11.54
N LEU A 98 -13.87 5.73 -11.56
CA LEU A 98 -14.20 4.76 -10.51
C LEU A 98 -13.63 5.17 -9.15
N GLY A 99 -12.41 5.68 -9.10
CA GLY A 99 -11.82 6.22 -7.87
C GLY A 99 -12.60 7.43 -7.32
N ALA A 100 -13.01 8.35 -8.20
CA ALA A 100 -13.82 9.51 -7.83
C ALA A 100 -15.21 9.11 -7.34
N ALA A 101 -15.89 8.22 -8.07
CA ALA A 101 -17.18 7.67 -7.67
C ALA A 101 -17.08 6.90 -6.35
N GLY A 102 -16.04 6.07 -6.19
CA GLY A 102 -15.78 5.33 -4.96
C GLY A 102 -15.51 6.26 -3.76
N THR A 103 -14.77 7.35 -3.96
CA THR A 103 -14.54 8.37 -2.94
C THR A 103 -15.84 9.07 -2.54
N GLY A 104 -16.66 9.46 -3.51
CA GLY A 104 -17.97 10.07 -3.25
C GLY A 104 -18.92 9.13 -2.50
N LEU A 105 -18.98 7.86 -2.91
CA LEU A 105 -19.77 6.83 -2.22
C LEU A 105 -19.27 6.58 -0.80
N ALA A 106 -17.96 6.56 -0.59
CA ALA A 106 -17.36 6.41 0.73
C ALA A 106 -17.72 7.58 1.67
N MET A 107 -17.79 8.81 1.15
CA MET A 107 -18.25 9.97 1.91
C MET A 107 -19.72 9.86 2.31
N ILE A 108 -20.60 9.54 1.37
CA ILE A 108 -22.03 9.35 1.64
C ILE A 108 -22.26 8.24 2.67
N PHE A 109 -21.52 7.14 2.54
CA PHE A 109 -21.57 6.03 3.48
C PHE A 109 -21.11 6.44 4.88
N ALA A 110 -19.98 7.15 4.97
CA ALA A 110 -19.45 7.61 6.25
C ALA A 110 -20.36 8.60 6.97
N ASP A 111 -21.05 9.49 6.23
CA ASP A 111 -22.05 10.41 6.78
C ASP A 111 -23.27 9.67 7.36
N SER A 112 -23.55 8.46 6.87
CA SER A 112 -24.68 7.64 7.33
C SER A 112 -24.37 6.85 8.61
N LEU A 113 -23.11 6.80 9.06
CA LEU A 113 -22.72 6.06 10.26
C LEU A 113 -22.84 6.93 11.53
N PRO A 114 -23.40 6.41 12.63
CA PRO A 114 -23.43 7.10 13.92
C PRO A 114 -22.04 7.05 14.58
N LEU A 115 -21.15 7.95 14.17
CA LEU A 115 -19.76 7.97 14.64
C LEU A 115 -19.60 8.83 15.91
N VAL A 116 -18.97 8.24 16.92
CA VAL A 116 -18.71 8.88 18.23
C VAL A 116 -17.81 10.11 18.12
N ASN A 117 -16.94 10.16 17.11
CA ASN A 117 -15.93 11.21 16.93
C ASN A 117 -16.38 12.37 16.01
N GLY A 118 -17.68 12.47 15.69
CA GLY A 118 -18.22 13.52 14.84
C GLY A 118 -17.55 13.60 13.45
N GLN A 119 -17.34 14.83 12.95
CA GLN A 119 -16.75 15.09 11.62
C GLN A 119 -15.35 14.47 11.41
N GLN A 120 -14.58 14.32 12.48
CA GLN A 120 -13.22 13.77 12.39
C GLN A 120 -13.26 12.25 12.13
N GLY A 121 -14.22 11.55 12.76
CA GLY A 121 -14.50 10.14 12.46
C GLY A 121 -14.99 9.96 11.02
N THR A 122 -15.90 10.81 10.57
CA THR A 122 -16.46 10.76 9.20
C THR A 122 -15.37 10.84 8.14
N LEU A 123 -14.43 11.79 8.27
CA LEU A 123 -13.33 11.93 7.30
C LEU A 123 -12.41 10.71 7.28
N VAL A 124 -12.03 10.18 8.45
CA VAL A 124 -11.17 8.98 8.54
C VAL A 124 -11.86 7.77 7.91
N VAL A 125 -13.14 7.55 8.19
CA VAL A 125 -13.93 6.47 7.58
C VAL A 125 -14.01 6.65 6.07
N SER A 126 -14.37 7.85 5.60
CA SER A 126 -14.51 8.16 4.17
C SER A 126 -13.21 7.88 3.41
N VAL A 127 -12.09 8.38 3.94
CA VAL A 127 -10.77 8.22 3.33
C VAL A 127 -10.32 6.76 3.38
N SER A 128 -10.50 6.07 4.50
CA SER A 128 -10.23 4.63 4.61
C SER A 128 -10.95 3.84 3.51
N PHE A 129 -12.27 4.01 3.37
CA PHE A 129 -13.05 3.28 2.38
C PHE A 129 -12.67 3.67 0.94
N ALA A 130 -12.43 4.96 0.68
CA ALA A 130 -11.96 5.43 -0.63
C ALA A 130 -10.61 4.81 -1.01
N THR A 131 -9.67 4.73 -0.06
CA THR A 131 -8.35 4.12 -0.25
C THR A 131 -8.45 2.60 -0.42
N VAL A 132 -9.30 1.90 0.35
CA VAL A 132 -9.59 0.47 0.16
C VAL A 132 -10.13 0.20 -1.25
N LEU A 133 -11.12 0.98 -1.70
CA LEU A 133 -11.69 0.84 -3.04
C LEU A 133 -10.65 1.14 -4.13
N SER A 134 -9.82 2.16 -3.95
CA SER A 134 -8.74 2.52 -4.88
C SER A 134 -7.70 1.40 -4.98
N GLY A 135 -7.30 0.82 -3.85
CA GLY A 135 -6.42 -0.34 -3.80
C GLY A 135 -7.04 -1.57 -4.46
N PHE A 136 -8.34 -1.81 -4.26
CA PHE A 136 -9.07 -2.89 -4.91
C PHE A 136 -9.15 -2.70 -6.44
N ILE A 137 -9.41 -1.48 -6.92
CA ILE A 137 -9.38 -1.16 -8.36
C ILE A 137 -7.99 -1.45 -8.92
N LEU A 138 -6.91 -1.01 -8.25
CA LEU A 138 -5.54 -1.31 -8.67
C LEU A 138 -5.24 -2.81 -8.66
N LEU A 139 -5.73 -3.56 -7.67
CA LEU A 139 -5.51 -4.99 -7.55
C LEU A 139 -6.18 -5.77 -8.68
N THR A 140 -7.41 -5.38 -9.05
CA THR A 140 -8.25 -6.08 -10.04
C THR A 140 -7.95 -5.67 -11.48
N THR A 141 -7.51 -4.44 -11.72
CA THR A 141 -7.27 -3.90 -13.08
C THR A 141 -5.85 -4.12 -13.62
N ARG A 142 -4.92 -4.62 -12.79
CA ARG A 142 -3.51 -4.73 -13.17
C ARG A 142 -3.06 -6.17 -13.32
N HIS A 143 -2.33 -6.45 -14.42
CA HIS A 143 -1.92 -7.80 -14.79
C HIS A 143 -0.63 -8.31 -14.13
N LYS A 144 0.29 -7.43 -13.73
CA LYS A 144 1.58 -7.86 -13.21
C LYS A 144 1.50 -8.10 -11.70
N ALA A 145 2.13 -9.18 -11.24
CA ALA A 145 2.20 -9.49 -9.81
C ALA A 145 2.71 -8.30 -8.97
N ILE A 146 3.72 -7.57 -9.45
CA ILE A 146 4.24 -6.37 -8.75
C ILE A 146 3.18 -5.26 -8.65
N THR A 147 2.42 -4.99 -9.73
CA THR A 147 1.34 -4.00 -9.67
C THR A 147 0.19 -4.43 -8.77
N GLN A 148 -0.08 -5.74 -8.68
CA GLN A 148 -1.07 -6.30 -7.77
C GLN A 148 -0.63 -6.15 -6.32
N VAL A 149 0.65 -6.41 -6.01
CA VAL A 149 1.22 -6.14 -4.68
C VAL A 149 1.10 -4.67 -4.31
N VAL A 150 1.34 -3.75 -5.26
CA VAL A 150 1.12 -2.32 -5.02
C VAL A 150 -0.35 -2.00 -4.74
N GLY A 151 -1.29 -2.57 -5.51
CA GLY A 151 -2.73 -2.40 -5.26
C GLY A 151 -3.15 -2.93 -3.88
N TYR A 152 -2.59 -4.08 -3.48
CA TYR A 152 -2.77 -4.64 -2.14
C TYR A 152 -2.24 -3.71 -1.04
N LEU A 153 -1.04 -3.13 -1.21
CA LEU A 153 -0.49 -2.16 -0.26
C LEU A 153 -1.36 -0.91 -0.09
N VAL A 154 -1.94 -0.40 -1.18
CA VAL A 154 -2.92 0.70 -1.11
C VAL A 154 -4.17 0.26 -0.35
N LEU A 155 -4.66 -0.95 -0.61
CA LEU A 155 -5.83 -1.48 0.11
C LEU A 155 -5.55 -1.60 1.61
N GLU A 156 -4.41 -2.19 1.98
CA GLU A 156 -3.96 -2.31 3.37
C GLU A 156 -3.78 -0.95 4.03
N ASN A 157 -3.28 0.05 3.31
CA ASN A 157 -3.18 1.42 3.79
C ASN A 157 -4.56 2.00 4.17
N GLY A 158 -5.61 1.71 3.39
CA GLY A 158 -6.97 2.06 3.75
C GLY A 158 -7.44 1.37 5.03
N VAL A 159 -7.18 0.06 5.17
CA VAL A 159 -7.50 -0.71 6.40
C VAL A 159 -6.76 -0.15 7.62
N PHE A 160 -5.50 0.26 7.46
CA PHE A 160 -4.71 0.88 8.53
C PHE A 160 -5.34 2.20 9.00
N ILE A 161 -5.79 3.05 8.06
CA ILE A 161 -6.49 4.31 8.38
C ILE A 161 -7.76 4.03 9.19
N PHE A 162 -8.54 3.00 8.83
CA PHE A 162 -9.70 2.58 9.62
C PHE A 162 -9.30 2.19 11.04
N GLY A 163 -8.21 1.43 11.18
CA GLY A 163 -7.67 0.97 12.45
C GLY A 163 -7.32 2.10 13.42
N LEU A 164 -6.99 3.30 12.93
CA LEU A 164 -6.73 4.48 13.78
C LEU A 164 -7.94 4.90 14.62
N LEU A 165 -9.17 4.57 14.19
CA LEU A 165 -10.39 4.81 14.98
C LEU A 165 -10.57 3.82 16.12
N LEU A 166 -9.93 2.66 16.01
CA LEU A 166 -10.09 1.52 16.91
C LEU A 166 -8.85 1.31 17.80
N ILE A 167 -7.83 2.16 17.70
CA ILE A 167 -6.54 1.96 18.39
C ILE A 167 -6.70 1.86 19.91
N ASP A 168 -7.61 2.65 20.49
CA ASP A 168 -7.91 2.64 21.92
C ASP A 168 -8.78 1.44 22.33
N ALA A 169 -9.70 1.03 21.46
CA ALA A 169 -10.67 -0.02 21.75
C ALA A 169 -10.11 -1.43 21.50
N MET A 170 -9.26 -1.57 20.47
CA MET A 170 -8.77 -2.85 19.93
C MET A 170 -7.30 -2.74 19.46
N PRO A 171 -6.34 -2.48 20.36
CA PRO A 171 -4.93 -2.29 20.00
C PRO A 171 -4.32 -3.52 19.29
N LEU A 172 -4.73 -4.73 19.67
CA LEU A 172 -4.27 -5.97 19.02
C LEU A 172 -4.61 -6.04 17.53
N LEU A 173 -5.73 -5.46 17.09
CA LEU A 173 -6.13 -5.47 15.68
C LEU A 173 -5.16 -4.62 14.85
N VAL A 174 -4.76 -3.46 15.38
CA VAL A 174 -3.80 -2.56 14.73
C VAL A 174 -2.43 -3.22 14.63
N GLU A 175 -1.98 -3.92 15.67
CA GLU A 175 -0.72 -4.68 15.64
C GLU A 175 -0.75 -5.82 14.61
N LEU A 176 -1.87 -6.54 14.50
CA LEU A 176 -2.10 -7.55 13.47
C LEU A 176 -2.10 -6.96 12.06
N ALA A 177 -2.62 -5.74 11.88
CA ALA A 177 -2.56 -5.04 10.60
C ALA A 177 -1.11 -4.70 10.22
N VAL A 178 -0.24 -4.34 11.18
CA VAL A 178 1.20 -4.14 10.90
C VAL A 178 1.91 -5.46 10.58
N LEU A 179 1.49 -6.57 11.17
CA LEU A 179 2.01 -7.90 10.82
C LEU A 179 1.65 -8.30 9.39
N LEU A 180 0.55 -7.79 8.83
CA LEU A 180 0.15 -8.04 7.46
C LEU A 180 1.17 -7.50 6.44
N ASP A 181 1.93 -6.45 6.76
CA ASP A 181 3.03 -5.94 5.94
C ASP A 181 4.12 -7.00 5.68
N VAL A 182 4.32 -7.94 6.61
CA VAL A 182 5.29 -9.04 6.45
C VAL A 182 4.87 -9.97 5.31
N LEU A 183 3.57 -10.19 5.14
CA LEU A 183 3.01 -10.96 4.02
C LEU A 183 3.42 -10.36 2.67
N VAL A 184 3.45 -9.03 2.58
CA VAL A 184 3.92 -8.34 1.36
C VAL A 184 5.39 -8.64 1.10
N GLY A 185 6.23 -8.60 2.13
CA GLY A 185 7.64 -9.00 2.03
C GLY A 185 7.80 -10.42 1.46
N VAL A 186 6.99 -11.36 1.96
CA VAL A 186 6.96 -12.75 1.47
C VAL A 186 6.52 -12.82 0.01
N PHE A 187 5.46 -12.11 -0.39
CA PHE A 187 5.02 -12.05 -1.78
C PHE A 187 6.09 -11.50 -2.72
N VAL A 188 6.75 -10.40 -2.34
CA VAL A 188 7.80 -9.79 -3.15
C VAL A 188 9.00 -10.73 -3.28
N MET A 189 9.40 -11.41 -2.21
CA MET A 189 10.46 -12.40 -2.27
C MET A 189 10.08 -13.60 -3.16
N GLY A 190 8.82 -14.05 -3.08
CA GLY A 190 8.28 -15.07 -3.97
C GLY A 190 8.38 -14.69 -5.45
N ILE A 191 8.07 -13.43 -5.80
CA ILE A 191 8.23 -12.90 -7.16
C ILE A 191 9.69 -12.98 -7.61
N ILE A 192 10.64 -12.57 -6.75
CA ILE A 192 12.07 -12.61 -7.05
C ILE A 192 12.55 -14.05 -7.27
N ILE A 193 12.22 -14.98 -6.36
CA ILE A 193 12.62 -16.39 -6.45
C ILE A 193 12.04 -17.04 -7.71
N ASN A 194 10.76 -16.82 -7.98
CA ASN A 194 10.11 -17.38 -9.17
C ASN A 194 10.77 -16.86 -10.46
N HIS A 195 11.15 -15.58 -10.49
CA HIS A 195 11.88 -15.04 -11.64
C HIS A 195 13.26 -15.69 -11.79
N ILE A 196 14.05 -15.79 -10.70
CA ILE A 196 15.37 -16.45 -10.74
C ILE A 196 15.24 -17.87 -11.30
N ARG A 197 14.24 -18.63 -10.84
CA ARG A 197 13.99 -20.00 -11.35
C ARG A 197 13.70 -20.03 -12.85
N LEU A 198 12.94 -19.06 -13.38
CA LEU A 198 12.60 -18.99 -14.79
C LEU A 198 13.77 -18.54 -15.68
N THR A 199 14.66 -17.70 -15.16
CA THR A 199 15.86 -17.24 -15.89
C THR A 199 17.01 -18.25 -15.83
N PHE A 200 17.13 -19.00 -14.73
CA PHE A 200 18.15 -20.02 -14.55
C PHE A 200 17.53 -21.42 -14.67
N SER A 201 17.02 -21.76 -15.86
CA SER A 201 16.63 -23.13 -16.19
C SER A 201 17.83 -24.10 -16.33
N SER A 202 19.07 -23.61 -16.17
CA SER A 202 20.28 -24.45 -16.04
C SER A 202 20.99 -24.18 -14.70
N LEU A 203 20.37 -24.58 -13.60
CA LEU A 203 21.10 -24.91 -12.36
C LEU A 203 21.58 -26.36 -12.37
N ASP A 204 21.70 -26.97 -13.56
CA ASP A 204 22.22 -28.30 -13.72
C ASP A 204 23.74 -28.23 -13.92
N THR A 205 24.47 -28.36 -12.82
CA THR A 205 25.94 -28.52 -12.83
C THR A 205 26.38 -29.84 -13.50
N ALA A 206 25.44 -30.70 -13.92
CA ALA A 206 25.73 -31.94 -14.65
C ALA A 206 26.21 -31.73 -16.10
N HIS A 207 26.15 -30.51 -16.66
CA HIS A 207 26.61 -30.23 -18.02
C HIS A 207 28.08 -29.77 -18.13
N LEU A 208 28.86 -29.81 -17.03
CA LEU A 208 30.28 -29.40 -17.03
C LEU A 208 31.28 -30.57 -17.22
N THR A 209 30.85 -31.75 -17.66
CA THR A 209 31.72 -32.92 -17.86
C THR A 209 32.11 -33.22 -19.31
N THR A 210 31.83 -32.33 -20.28
CA THR A 210 32.18 -32.56 -21.70
C THR A 210 33.52 -31.96 -22.15
N LEU A 211 34.35 -31.47 -21.22
CA LEU A 211 35.74 -31.09 -21.51
C LEU A 211 36.68 -31.74 -20.51
N LYS A 212 36.85 -33.06 -20.68
CA LYS A 212 38.09 -33.75 -20.34
C LYS A 212 38.58 -34.43 -21.60
N GLU A 213 39.60 -33.82 -22.22
CA GLU A 213 40.67 -34.58 -22.86
C GLU A 213 41.43 -35.40 -21.81
#